data_AF-A0A847SIK7-F1
#
_entry.id   AF-A0A847SIK7-F1
#
_cell.length_a   1.000
_cell.length_b   1.000
_cell.length_c   1.000
_cell.angle_alpha   90.00
_cell.angle_beta   90.00
_cell.angle_gamma   90.00
#
_symmetry.space_group_name_H-M   'P 1'
#
loop_
_entity.id
_entity.type
_entity.pdbx_description
1 polymer ?
#
loop_
_entity_poly.entity_id
_entity_poly.type
_entity_poly.pdbx_seq_one_letter_code
_entity_poly.pdbx_strand_id
1 'polypeptide(L)'
;MKQRYLLFLILLMGSFFSMSAQQNVSNPGSRAKAAIQFTKILEEAAMAYPPHLSYLTEQGAKIESAFRISEDGTLSVTFRYPVENSFALYRLTAPISAIKSVFYDYYIGLEFEGAVVNITESDKGSRELKESNKINLFHIAMPGDGPNGERLKARFEQGLQAFRENYK
;
A
#
# COMPACT_ATOMS: atom_id res chain seq x y z
N MET A 1 6.72 58.26 -45.88
CA MET A 1 7.65 57.74 -44.85
C MET A 1 6.88 57.03 -43.73
N LYS A 2 6.41 55.78 -43.94
CA LYS A 2 5.76 54.96 -42.89
C LYS A 2 5.80 53.47 -43.30
N GLN A 3 6.95 52.81 -43.25
CA GLN A 3 6.98 51.35 -43.51
C GLN A 3 8.27 50.62 -43.12
N ARG A 4 8.87 50.89 -41.94
CA ARG A 4 10.12 50.20 -41.56
C ARG A 4 10.26 49.75 -40.09
N TYR A 5 9.19 49.70 -39.31
CA TYR A 5 9.28 49.34 -37.87
C TYR A 5 8.52 48.07 -37.47
N LEU A 6 8.24 47.14 -38.40
CA LEU A 6 7.49 45.93 -38.08
C LEU A 6 8.30 44.61 -38.12
N LEU A 7 9.61 44.66 -38.33
CA LEU A 7 10.44 43.46 -38.48
C LEU A 7 11.38 43.17 -37.30
N PHE A 8 11.39 44.00 -36.26
CA PHE A 8 12.30 43.83 -35.11
C PHE A 8 11.68 43.20 -33.85
N LEU A 9 10.39 42.81 -33.88
CA LEU A 9 9.71 42.27 -32.69
C LEU A 9 9.58 40.73 -32.64
N ILE A 10 10.01 40.01 -33.68
CA ILE A 10 9.82 38.55 -33.75
C ILE A 10 11.04 37.77 -33.21
N LEU A 11 12.17 38.42 -32.94
CA LEU A 11 13.40 37.74 -32.50
C LEU A 11 13.54 37.55 -30.97
N LEU A 12 12.53 37.89 -30.16
CA LEU A 12 12.67 37.96 -28.69
C LEU A 12 11.64 37.13 -27.90
N MET A 13 11.10 36.06 -28.48
CA MET A 13 10.23 35.09 -27.77
C MET A 13 10.66 33.62 -27.91
N GLY A 14 11.94 33.37 -28.22
CA GLY A 14 12.44 32.02 -28.52
C GLY A 14 13.13 31.27 -27.37
N SER A 15 13.10 31.74 -26.12
CA SER A 15 14.02 31.25 -25.08
C SER A 15 13.37 31.01 -23.72
N PHE A 16 12.28 30.24 -23.63
CA PHE A 16 11.75 29.78 -22.33
C PHE A 16 11.06 28.40 -22.31
N PHE A 17 11.44 27.45 -23.18
CA PHE A 17 10.98 26.06 -23.03
C PHE A 17 12.10 25.04 -23.19
N SER A 18 13.18 25.22 -22.44
CA SER A 18 13.95 24.07 -21.96
C SER A 18 13.22 23.51 -20.74
N MET A 19 12.03 22.94 -20.95
CA MET A 19 11.50 21.96 -20.00
C MET A 19 12.45 20.78 -20.06
N SER A 20 13.45 20.78 -19.18
CA SER A 20 14.13 19.56 -18.80
C SER A 20 13.06 18.62 -18.26
N ALA A 21 12.62 17.69 -19.12
CA ALA A 21 11.99 16.47 -18.70
C ALA A 21 13.01 15.75 -17.82
N GLN A 22 13.02 16.10 -16.53
CA GLN A 22 13.70 15.34 -15.51
C GLN A 22 12.96 14.00 -15.48
N GLN A 23 13.43 13.06 -16.31
CA GLN A 23 13.10 11.65 -16.15
C GLN A 23 13.42 11.35 -14.70
N ASN A 24 12.38 11.21 -13.88
CA ASN A 24 12.48 10.67 -12.53
C ASN A 24 12.92 9.21 -12.70
N VAL A 25 14.22 9.01 -12.95
CA VAL A 25 14.85 7.71 -12.80
C VAL A 25 14.93 7.53 -11.30
N SER A 26 13.89 6.95 -10.71
CA SER A 26 13.91 6.59 -9.30
C SER A 26 15.17 5.80 -9.01
N ASN A 27 15.93 6.27 -8.02
CA ASN A 27 17.10 5.54 -7.55
C ASN A 27 16.60 4.20 -6.94
N PRO A 28 17.14 3.03 -7.35
CA PRO A 28 16.76 1.75 -6.74
C PRO A 28 16.85 1.76 -5.20
N GLY A 29 17.80 2.53 -4.63
CA GLY A 29 17.92 2.74 -3.19
C GLY A 29 16.76 3.53 -2.57
N SER A 30 16.19 4.51 -3.27
CA SER A 30 15.01 5.25 -2.79
C SER A 30 13.76 4.37 -2.80
N ARG A 31 13.60 3.52 -3.82
CA ARG A 31 12.49 2.55 -3.91
C ARG A 31 12.52 1.54 -2.77
N ALA A 32 13.68 0.94 -2.52
CA ALA A 32 13.86 -0.02 -1.42
C ALA A 32 13.58 0.62 -0.06
N LYS A 33 14.08 1.83 0.18
CA LYS A 33 13.83 2.58 1.42
C LYS A 33 12.35 2.90 1.60
N ALA A 34 11.67 3.33 0.54
CA ALA A 34 10.24 3.62 0.56
C ALA A 34 9.42 2.36 0.86
N ALA A 35 9.77 1.22 0.25
CA ALA A 35 9.14 -0.06 0.53
C ALA A 35 9.29 -0.45 2.01
N ILE A 36 10.51 -0.37 2.57
CA ILE A 36 10.78 -0.67 3.98
C ILE A 36 9.98 0.23 4.91
N GLN A 37 9.94 1.54 4.64
CA GLN A 37 9.20 2.48 5.47
C GLN A 37 7.69 2.22 5.43
N PHE A 38 7.16 1.95 4.23
CA PHE A 38 5.74 1.68 4.07
C PHE A 38 5.35 0.37 4.76
N THR A 39 6.05 -0.74 4.49
CA THR A 39 5.74 -2.03 5.13
C THR A 39 5.90 -1.99 6.64
N LYS A 40 6.85 -1.20 7.17
CA LYS A 40 7.00 -0.97 8.61
C LYS A 40 5.76 -0.29 9.22
N ILE A 41 5.16 0.68 8.54
CA ILE A 41 3.91 1.32 9.01
C ILE A 41 2.78 0.28 9.10
N LEU A 42 2.65 -0.57 8.07
CA LEU A 42 1.63 -1.62 8.03
C LEU A 42 1.84 -2.66 9.15
N GLU A 43 3.09 -3.07 9.35
CA GLU A 43 3.48 -4.04 10.38
C GLU A 43 3.22 -3.52 11.80
N GLU A 44 3.68 -2.30 12.12
CA GLU A 44 3.44 -1.70 13.43
C GLU A 44 1.95 -1.55 13.74
N ALA A 45 1.16 -1.20 12.74
CA ALA A 45 -0.29 -1.10 12.88
C ALA A 45 -0.95 -2.45 13.17
N ALA A 46 -0.59 -3.47 12.40
CA ALA A 46 -1.12 -4.82 12.57
C ALA A 46 -0.66 -5.47 13.89
N MET A 47 0.51 -5.10 14.42
CA MET A 47 0.95 -5.53 15.74
C MET A 47 0.22 -4.81 16.88
N ALA A 48 -0.04 -3.50 16.74
CA ALA A 48 -0.72 -2.70 17.75
C ALA A 48 -2.24 -2.98 17.78
N TYR A 49 -2.82 -3.24 16.62
CA TYR A 49 -4.26 -3.45 16.44
C TYR A 49 -4.50 -4.67 15.51
N PRO A 50 -4.29 -5.90 16.00
CA PRO A 50 -4.42 -7.10 15.18
C PRO A 50 -5.77 -7.18 14.46
N PRO A 51 -5.79 -7.51 13.16
CA PRO A 51 -7.05 -7.71 12.44
C PRO A 51 -7.77 -8.96 12.95
N HIS A 52 -9.09 -9.01 12.77
CA HIS A 52 -9.92 -10.16 13.08
C HIS A 52 -10.52 -10.74 11.79
N LEU A 53 -10.74 -12.06 11.75
CA LEU A 53 -11.60 -12.69 10.74
C LEU A 53 -12.98 -12.92 11.35
N SER A 54 -14.00 -12.31 10.76
CA SER A 54 -15.37 -12.28 11.28
C SER A 54 -16.03 -13.66 11.45
N TYR A 55 -15.51 -14.70 10.79
CA TYR A 55 -16.16 -16.00 10.69
C TYR A 55 -15.35 -17.18 11.25
N LEU A 56 -14.09 -16.97 11.67
CA LEU A 56 -13.20 -18.09 12.02
C LEU A 56 -12.40 -17.96 13.32
N THR A 57 -12.33 -16.78 13.97
CA THR A 57 -11.18 -16.54 14.86
C THR A 57 -11.50 -15.94 16.20
N GLU A 58 -10.91 -16.53 17.24
CA GLU A 58 -10.64 -15.85 18.50
C GLU A 58 -9.76 -14.60 18.23
N GLN A 59 -9.86 -13.58 19.09
CA GLN A 59 -9.06 -12.36 18.95
C GLN A 59 -7.56 -12.68 19.02
N GLY A 60 -6.73 -11.82 18.42
CA GLY A 60 -5.27 -11.89 18.58
C GLY A 60 -4.51 -12.56 17.44
N ALA A 61 -4.82 -12.17 16.20
CA ALA A 61 -3.99 -12.50 15.05
C ALA A 61 -2.52 -12.11 15.29
N LYS A 62 -1.60 -12.92 14.79
CA LYS A 62 -0.16 -12.63 14.81
C LYS A 62 0.38 -12.63 13.39
N ILE A 63 1.44 -11.87 13.17
CA ILE A 63 2.17 -11.91 11.91
C ILE A 63 3.05 -13.17 11.91
N GLU A 64 2.74 -14.13 11.05
CA GLU A 64 3.58 -15.32 10.80
C GLU A 64 4.64 -15.02 9.75
N SER A 65 4.32 -14.18 8.76
CA SER A 65 5.28 -13.64 7.79
C SER A 65 5.03 -12.15 7.60
N ALA A 66 6.07 -11.37 7.87
CA ALA A 66 6.11 -9.91 7.82
C ALA A 66 5.63 -9.33 6.50
N PHE A 67 5.21 -8.05 6.57
CA PHE A 67 4.87 -7.30 5.37
C PHE A 67 6.12 -7.15 4.48
N ARG A 68 6.00 -7.55 3.22
CA ARG A 68 7.07 -7.42 2.23
C ARG A 68 6.53 -7.02 0.88
N ILE A 69 7.33 -6.29 0.13
CA ILE A 69 7.11 -6.01 -1.29
C ILE A 69 8.21 -6.74 -2.06
N SER A 70 7.85 -7.70 -2.90
CA SER A 70 8.82 -8.41 -3.76
C SER A 70 9.26 -7.54 -4.94
N GLU A 71 10.30 -7.99 -5.65
CA GLU A 71 10.88 -7.27 -6.79
C GLU A 71 9.89 -7.04 -7.93
N ASP A 72 8.92 -7.94 -8.09
CA ASP A 72 7.81 -7.83 -9.05
C ASP A 72 6.72 -6.82 -8.62
N GLY A 73 6.86 -6.21 -7.44
CA GLY A 73 5.90 -5.25 -6.91
C GLY A 73 4.70 -5.87 -6.20
N THR A 74 4.78 -7.14 -5.78
CA THR A 74 3.70 -7.76 -5.00
C THR A 74 3.86 -7.47 -3.50
N LEU A 75 2.89 -6.78 -2.91
CA LEU A 75 2.75 -6.67 -1.45
C LEU A 75 2.20 -7.99 -0.90
N SER A 76 2.79 -8.50 0.18
CA SER A 76 2.31 -9.70 0.85
C SER A 76 2.50 -9.66 2.37
N VAL A 77 1.59 -10.34 3.08
CA VAL A 77 1.68 -10.64 4.52
C VAL A 77 1.02 -11.99 4.78
N THR A 78 1.45 -12.70 5.81
CA THR A 78 0.74 -13.88 6.33
C THR A 78 0.43 -13.69 7.80
N PHE A 79 -0.86 -13.70 8.13
CA PHE A 79 -1.36 -13.74 9.49
C PHE A 79 -1.58 -15.18 9.93
N ARG A 80 -1.39 -15.41 11.23
CA ARG A 80 -1.77 -16.62 11.93
C ARG A 80 -2.83 -16.26 12.96
N TYR A 81 -3.97 -16.91 12.83
CA TYR A 81 -5.09 -16.75 13.73
C TYR A 81 -5.17 -17.94 14.67
N PRO A 82 -5.39 -17.73 15.98
CA PRO A 82 -5.74 -18.80 16.91
C PRO A 82 -7.13 -19.35 16.58
N VAL A 83 -7.27 -20.67 16.58
CA VAL A 83 -8.54 -21.37 16.36
C VAL A 83 -8.62 -22.53 17.35
N GLU A 84 -9.32 -22.32 18.46
CA GLU A 84 -9.34 -23.23 19.62
C GLU A 84 -7.90 -23.59 20.06
N ASN A 85 -7.56 -24.88 20.12
CA ASN A 85 -6.21 -25.38 20.46
C ASN A 85 -5.25 -25.45 19.26
N SER A 86 -5.55 -24.75 18.16
CA SER A 86 -4.80 -24.80 16.90
C SER A 86 -4.68 -23.42 16.25
N PHE A 87 -4.39 -23.38 14.96
CA PHE A 87 -4.25 -22.14 14.20
C PHE A 87 -4.76 -22.29 12.77
N ALA A 88 -5.07 -21.15 12.14
CA ALA A 88 -5.24 -21.03 10.70
C ALA A 88 -4.31 -19.93 10.16
N LEU A 89 -3.79 -20.12 8.95
CA LEU A 89 -3.00 -19.13 8.24
C LEU A 89 -3.87 -18.40 7.23
N TYR A 90 -3.64 -17.10 7.11
CA TYR A 90 -4.36 -16.23 6.20
C TYR A 90 -3.35 -15.31 5.53
N ARG A 91 -3.15 -15.48 4.23
CA ARG A 91 -2.21 -14.70 3.45
C ARG A 91 -2.94 -13.80 2.47
N LEU A 92 -2.50 -12.55 2.45
CA LEU A 92 -2.95 -11.53 1.52
C LEU A 92 -1.81 -11.21 0.57
N THR A 93 -2.12 -11.15 -0.73
CA THR A 93 -1.19 -10.71 -1.77
C THR A 93 -1.87 -9.77 -2.74
N ALA A 94 -1.21 -8.69 -3.16
CA ALA A 94 -1.76 -7.74 -4.12
C ALA A 94 -0.65 -6.93 -4.81
N PRO A 95 -0.83 -6.51 -6.07
CA PRO A 95 0.13 -5.65 -6.76
C PRO A 95 0.07 -4.22 -6.20
N ILE A 96 1.21 -3.68 -5.77
CA ILE A 96 1.30 -2.31 -5.22
C ILE A 96 0.88 -1.22 -6.21
N SER A 97 1.01 -1.49 -7.52
CA SER A 97 0.61 -0.57 -8.58
C SER A 97 -0.90 -0.33 -8.61
N ALA A 98 -1.70 -1.26 -8.06
CA ALA A 98 -3.14 -1.17 -8.01
C ALA A 98 -3.64 -0.57 -6.68
N ILE A 99 -2.77 -0.19 -5.75
CA ILE A 99 -3.21 0.50 -4.51
C ILE A 99 -3.85 1.82 -4.93
N LYS A 100 -5.14 1.99 -4.64
CA LYS A 100 -5.94 3.17 -4.94
C LYS A 100 -5.91 4.17 -3.78
N SER A 101 -6.20 3.71 -2.57
CA SER A 101 -6.34 4.58 -1.41
C SER A 101 -6.12 3.83 -0.09
N VAL A 102 -6.16 4.56 1.02
CA VAL A 102 -6.30 4.02 2.37
C VAL A 102 -7.77 4.09 2.72
N PHE A 103 -8.35 2.98 3.19
CA PHE A 103 -9.72 2.98 3.73
C PHE A 103 -9.68 2.88 5.25
N TYR A 104 -10.70 3.43 5.88
CA TYR A 104 -10.93 3.33 7.31
C TYR A 104 -12.44 3.27 7.59
N ASP A 105 -12.89 2.13 8.11
CA ASP A 105 -14.27 1.86 8.53
C ASP A 105 -14.21 0.76 9.59
N TYR A 106 -13.92 1.15 10.84
CA TYR A 106 -13.59 0.30 12.00
C TYR A 106 -12.29 -0.55 11.85
N TYR A 107 -12.04 -1.05 10.65
CA TYR A 107 -10.77 -1.55 10.15
C TYR A 107 -10.04 -0.49 9.35
N ILE A 108 -8.73 -0.61 9.28
CA ILE A 108 -7.88 0.19 8.40
C ILE A 108 -7.07 -0.71 7.47
N GLY A 109 -6.88 -0.26 6.24
CA GLY A 109 -6.17 -1.03 5.23
C GLY A 109 -5.97 -0.28 3.93
N LEU A 110 -5.74 -1.05 2.88
CA LEU A 110 -5.53 -0.54 1.53
C LEU A 110 -6.68 -0.94 0.61
N GLU A 111 -7.22 0.04 -0.11
CA GLU A 111 -8.18 -0.16 -1.19
C GLU A 111 -7.42 -0.32 -2.51
N PHE A 112 -7.81 -1.29 -3.33
CA PHE A 112 -7.22 -1.57 -4.62
C PHE A 112 -8.19 -1.30 -5.78
N GLU A 113 -7.61 -0.96 -6.94
CA GLU A 113 -8.34 -0.89 -8.20
C GLU A 113 -8.73 -2.30 -8.66
N GLY A 114 -10.00 -2.65 -8.45
CA GLY A 114 -10.55 -3.96 -8.78
C GLY A 114 -10.26 -5.05 -7.73
N ALA A 115 -10.78 -6.26 -7.98
CA ALA A 115 -10.64 -7.41 -7.09
C ALA A 115 -9.30 -8.13 -7.30
N VAL A 116 -8.21 -7.45 -6.93
CA VAL A 116 -6.82 -7.93 -7.17
C VAL A 116 -6.11 -8.41 -5.90
N VAL A 117 -6.73 -8.26 -4.73
CA VAL A 117 -6.21 -8.81 -3.48
C VAL A 117 -6.56 -10.29 -3.44
N ASN A 118 -5.57 -11.16 -3.63
CA ASN A 118 -5.76 -12.60 -3.49
C ASN A 118 -5.64 -12.99 -2.02
N ILE A 119 -6.65 -13.69 -1.53
CA ILE A 119 -6.70 -14.29 -0.22
C ILE A 119 -6.42 -15.79 -0.37
N THR A 120 -5.41 -16.27 0.34
CA THR A 120 -5.16 -17.71 0.48
C THR A 120 -5.20 -18.10 1.94
N GLU A 121 -5.85 -19.20 2.27
CA GLU A 121 -6.13 -19.63 3.64
C GLU A 121 -5.72 -21.07 3.85
N SER A 122 -5.39 -21.43 5.09
CA SER A 122 -5.15 -22.82 5.46
C SER A 122 -6.33 -23.40 6.23
N ASP A 123 -6.50 -24.71 6.09
CA ASP A 123 -7.32 -25.48 7.03
C ASP A 123 -6.74 -25.38 8.46
N LYS A 124 -7.58 -25.62 9.48
CA LYS A 124 -7.17 -25.63 10.89
C LYS A 124 -6.01 -26.61 11.11
N GLY A 125 -4.90 -26.11 11.65
CA GLY A 125 -3.68 -26.86 11.94
C GLY A 125 -2.79 -27.14 10.73
N SER A 126 -3.20 -26.74 9.52
CA SER A 126 -2.41 -26.89 8.30
C SER A 126 -1.52 -25.67 8.04
N ARG A 127 -0.42 -25.90 7.33
CA ARG A 127 0.43 -24.83 6.75
C ARG A 127 0.23 -24.69 5.24
N GLU A 128 -0.55 -25.57 4.64
CA GLU A 128 -0.89 -25.49 3.23
C GLU A 128 -1.88 -24.36 3.00
N LEU A 129 -1.55 -23.44 2.09
CA LEU A 129 -2.40 -22.31 1.72
C LEU A 129 -3.13 -22.62 0.42
N LYS A 130 -4.45 -22.47 0.42
CA LYS A 130 -5.33 -22.65 -0.74
C LYS A 130 -6.00 -21.34 -1.07
N GLU A 131 -6.18 -21.04 -2.35
CA GLU A 131 -6.91 -19.85 -2.78
C GLU A 131 -8.35 -19.90 -2.26
N SER A 132 -8.76 -18.83 -1.60
CA SER A 132 -10.07 -18.69 -0.96
C SER A 132 -10.93 -17.69 -1.75
N ASN A 133 -10.43 -16.47 -1.92
CA ASN A 133 -11.22 -15.39 -2.50
C ASN A 133 -10.35 -14.28 -3.11
N LYS A 134 -10.97 -13.43 -3.93
CA LYS A 134 -10.38 -12.18 -4.42
C LYS A 134 -11.26 -11.00 -4.08
N ILE A 135 -10.66 -9.99 -3.48
CA ILE A 135 -11.37 -8.76 -3.06
C ILE A 135 -10.57 -7.52 -3.45
N ASN A 136 -11.15 -6.35 -3.24
CA ASN A 136 -10.50 -5.05 -3.46
C ASN A 136 -9.95 -4.41 -2.18
N LEU A 137 -10.11 -5.04 -1.01
CA LEU A 137 -9.67 -4.52 0.27
C LEU A 137 -8.61 -5.40 0.90
N PHE A 138 -7.54 -4.81 1.41
CA PHE A 138 -6.51 -5.47 2.19
C PHE A 138 -6.62 -4.95 3.63
N HIS A 139 -7.36 -5.67 4.47
CA HIS A 139 -7.50 -5.35 5.90
C HIS A 139 -6.19 -5.63 6.63
N ILE A 140 -5.66 -4.61 7.33
CA ILE A 140 -4.34 -4.66 7.95
C ILE A 140 -4.44 -4.59 9.47
N ALA A 141 -5.33 -3.72 9.98
CA ALA A 141 -5.48 -3.50 11.40
C ALA A 141 -6.92 -3.17 11.77
N MET A 142 -7.28 -3.41 13.03
CA MET A 142 -8.60 -3.11 13.60
C MET A 142 -8.47 -2.14 14.77
N PRO A 143 -8.19 -0.85 14.52
CA PRO A 143 -8.05 0.14 15.59
C PRO A 143 -9.39 0.51 16.25
N GLY A 144 -10.52 0.11 15.65
CA GLY A 144 -11.84 0.58 16.03
C GLY A 144 -12.03 2.06 15.74
N ASP A 145 -13.17 2.59 16.15
CA ASP A 145 -13.49 4.00 15.93
C ASP A 145 -12.75 4.93 16.90
N GLY A 146 -12.61 6.19 16.48
CA GLY A 146 -12.13 7.28 17.33
C GLY A 146 -10.69 7.72 17.05
N PRO A 147 -10.08 8.50 17.98
CA PRO A 147 -8.85 9.24 17.72
C PRO A 147 -7.63 8.37 17.37
N ASN A 148 -7.61 7.11 17.79
CA ASN A 148 -6.53 6.19 17.45
C ASN A 148 -6.61 5.75 15.99
N GLY A 149 -7.80 5.36 15.51
CA GLY A 149 -8.02 5.00 14.11
C GLY A 149 -7.78 6.18 13.17
N GLU A 150 -8.25 7.38 13.52
CA GLU A 150 -8.00 8.59 12.72
C GLU A 150 -6.52 8.95 12.60
N ARG A 151 -5.76 8.86 13.70
CA ARG A 151 -4.31 9.07 13.66
C ARG A 151 -3.60 8.02 12.82
N LEU A 152 -4.05 6.77 12.91
CA LEU A 152 -3.50 5.68 12.11
C LEU A 152 -3.81 5.85 10.62
N LYS A 153 -5.02 6.31 10.29
CA LYS A 153 -5.43 6.69 8.93
C LYS A 153 -4.52 7.75 8.35
N ALA A 154 -4.32 8.86 9.04
CA ALA A 154 -3.42 9.92 8.58
C ALA A 154 -1.98 9.39 8.38
N ARG A 155 -1.50 8.51 9.27
CA ARG A 155 -0.18 7.88 9.14
C ARG A 155 -0.09 6.97 7.92
N PHE A 156 -1.13 6.20 7.62
CA PHE A 156 -1.21 5.34 6.43
C PHE A 156 -1.24 6.18 5.16
N GLU A 157 -2.05 7.25 5.13
CA GLU A 157 -2.16 8.15 3.98
C GLU A 157 -0.84 8.85 3.68
N GLN A 158 -0.16 9.36 4.71
CA GLN A 158 1.17 9.94 4.58
C GLN A 158 2.20 8.90 4.11
N GLY A 159 2.17 7.69 4.68
CA GLY A 159 3.04 6.59 4.29
C GLY A 159 2.85 6.18 2.82
N LEU A 160 1.60 6.07 2.37
CA LEU A 160 1.25 5.72 0.99
C LEU A 160 1.67 6.84 0.01
N GLN A 161 1.49 8.10 0.38
CA GLN A 161 1.92 9.23 -0.43
C GLN A 161 3.44 9.24 -0.61
N ALA A 162 4.19 9.14 0.49
CA ALA A 162 5.65 9.07 0.45
C ALA A 162 6.15 7.85 -0.32
N PHE A 163 5.46 6.70 -0.19
CA PHE A 163 5.75 5.50 -0.96
C PHE A 163 5.61 5.77 -2.47
N ARG A 164 4.48 6.34 -2.90
CA ARG A 164 4.21 6.64 -4.32
C ARG A 164 5.20 7.62 -4.94
N GLU A 165 5.67 8.60 -4.18
CA GLU A 165 6.65 9.58 -4.67
C GLU A 165 8.02 8.96 -4.96
N ASN A 166 8.39 7.93 -4.19
CA ASN A 166 9.73 7.35 -4.20
C ASN A 166 9.81 5.99 -4.91
N TYR A 167 8.66 5.38 -5.22
CA TYR A 167 8.57 4.05 -5.81
C TYR A 167 8.36 4.03 -7.34
N LYS A 168 7.92 5.15 -7.94
CA LYS A 168 7.67 5.30 -9.39
C LYS A 168 8.94 5.23 -10.22
#